data_AF-A0A173XFZ8-F1
#
_entry.id   AF-A0A173XFZ8-F1
#
_cell.length_a   1.000
_cell.length_b   1.000
_cell.length_c   1.000
_cell.angle_alpha   90.00
_cell.angle_beta   90.00
_cell.angle_gamma   90.00
#
_symmetry.space_group_name_H-M   'P 1'
#
loop_
_entity.id
_entity.type
_entity.pdbx_description
1 polymer ?
#
loop_
_entity_poly.entity_id
_entity_poly.type
_entity_poly.pdbx_seq_one_letter_code
_entity_poly.pdbx_strand_id
1 'polypeptide(L)'
;MKRKDVGGQAVIEGVMMRGSKGMAIAVRKEDGEIDVKVEKVVPLTKKYKFLNIPLIRGIFVLVDSLKIGMDSLNHSASFIEEDEDYEPESKFERLLDRFEGWLRKKYGEKAEDIIMSITMGIAFLLAIGLFIGLPTAIATIFKGFGISPILLNLIEAAIRISILIIYIWGIAKLDDMYRVFQYHGAEHKTIFCYEAEEELTVENVKRFSRFHPRCGTNFLFLIMFVSVFIFSFTGWGGFLQRIVLRILLIPIVAGITYEIIKWLGKSNGVIARIISYPGLKLQGLTTREPDDKQIEVAIASLKAAEGIEEREKTIGELLNEGTKILGDADIDTSRLDSQLLLGKVLEKDKLYLITNSTEKVSNSNKIKYFNLIKKRQDKMPVRYILGECDFMGLDFYVEEGVLIPRSDTEVLVEEVLKLIPINKKLEVCDLCSGSGAIGISLAHYRPDIKVDEIDLYPVPEKVTKKNIIRNNLEDRVSFIKSDLLDEVIKVNKRYNIIVSNPPYIKEEEIETLMEDVKDYEPKTALSGGDDGLVFYRKIVEQSKETLLEGGMLCFEIGYDQGESVKNLLEENRFVDVKVVKDLAGLDRVVLGKFAC
;
A
#
# COMPACT_ATOMS: atom_id res chain seq x y z
N MET A 1 10.66 28.12 24.06
CA MET A 1 10.30 26.72 23.71
C MET A 1 10.11 25.91 24.98
N LYS A 2 8.88 25.47 25.27
CA LYS A 2 8.68 24.33 26.19
C LYS A 2 9.23 23.11 25.46
N ARG A 3 10.41 22.63 25.86
CA ARG A 3 10.98 21.40 25.28
C ARG A 3 10.04 20.26 25.59
N LYS A 4 9.45 19.68 24.55
CA LYS A 4 8.64 18.46 24.67
C LYS A 4 9.64 17.31 24.79
N ASP A 5 9.60 16.58 25.91
CA ASP A 5 10.51 15.47 26.19
C ASP A 5 10.06 14.24 25.38
N VAL A 6 10.36 14.25 24.08
CA VAL A 6 10.12 13.15 23.15
C VAL A 6 11.44 12.49 22.79
N GLY A 7 11.43 11.16 22.63
CA GLY A 7 12.54 10.42 22.05
C GLY A 7 12.04 9.18 21.33
N GLY A 8 12.86 8.57 20.51
CA GLY A 8 12.51 7.34 19.82
C GLY A 8 13.69 6.39 19.67
N GLN A 9 13.40 5.29 18.98
CA GLN A 9 14.34 4.28 18.54
C GLN A 9 13.84 3.66 17.24
N ALA A 10 14.70 3.55 16.25
CA ALA A 10 14.40 2.76 15.05
C ALA A 10 14.40 1.27 15.34
N VAL A 11 13.44 0.56 14.76
CA VAL A 11 13.33 -0.90 14.77
C VAL A 11 13.22 -1.41 13.33
N ILE A 12 13.11 -2.72 13.13
CA ILE A 12 12.98 -3.29 11.78
C ILE A 12 11.64 -2.84 11.20
N GLU A 13 11.64 -2.30 9.98
CA GLU A 13 10.44 -1.73 9.35
C GLU A 13 9.61 -0.74 10.18
N GLY A 14 10.22 -0.09 11.17
CA GLY A 14 9.43 0.66 12.15
C GLY A 14 10.19 1.65 13.01
N VAL A 15 9.41 2.38 13.80
CA VAL A 15 9.91 3.35 14.78
C VAL A 15 9.12 3.23 16.09
N MET A 16 9.83 3.10 17.19
CA MET A 16 9.30 3.29 18.53
C MET A 16 9.46 4.76 18.93
N MET A 17 8.38 5.39 19.36
CA MET A 17 8.36 6.75 19.89
C MET A 17 7.86 6.76 21.32
N ARG A 18 8.43 7.64 22.12
CA ARG A 18 8.04 7.87 23.50
C ARG A 18 7.69 9.32 23.71
N GLY A 19 6.45 9.54 24.10
CA GLY A 19 5.87 10.85 24.29
C GLY A 19 5.26 11.07 25.67
N SER A 20 4.45 12.11 25.77
CA SER A 20 3.77 12.55 26.98
C SER A 20 2.61 11.64 27.40
N LYS A 21 1.98 10.93 26.45
CA LYS A 21 0.83 10.04 26.70
C LYS A 21 1.22 8.57 26.85
N GLY A 22 2.36 8.17 26.32
CA GLY A 22 2.87 6.82 26.44
C GLY A 22 4.01 6.53 25.47
N MET A 23 4.13 5.26 25.15
CA MET A 23 5.02 4.75 24.12
C MET A 23 4.17 4.21 22.99
N ALA A 24 4.59 4.41 21.75
CA ALA A 24 3.99 3.78 20.59
C ALA A 24 5.08 3.15 19.73
N ILE A 25 4.77 2.01 19.13
CA ILE A 25 5.61 1.34 18.14
C ILE A 25 4.78 1.28 16.88
N ALA A 26 5.29 1.85 15.79
CA ALA A 26 4.66 1.75 14.48
C ALA A 26 5.56 0.93 13.54
N VAL A 27 4.97 -0.02 12.83
CA VAL A 27 5.66 -0.92 11.90
C VAL A 27 4.86 -0.96 10.59
N ARG A 28 5.56 -0.89 9.45
CA ARG A 28 4.92 -1.07 8.14
C ARG A 28 4.93 -2.56 7.76
N LYS A 29 3.74 -3.09 7.48
CA LYS A 29 3.54 -4.45 6.97
C LYS A 29 3.80 -4.51 5.46
N GLU A 30 3.95 -5.72 4.92
CA GLU A 30 4.20 -5.94 3.49
C GLU A 30 3.05 -5.46 2.59
N ASP A 31 1.81 -5.56 3.07
CA ASP A 31 0.60 -5.05 2.39
C ASP A 31 0.52 -3.51 2.33
N GLY A 32 1.47 -2.83 2.98
CA GLY A 32 1.57 -1.37 3.05
C GLY A 32 0.81 -0.74 4.22
N GLU A 33 0.07 -1.51 5.03
CA GLU A 33 -0.59 -1.05 6.25
C GLU A 33 0.45 -0.68 7.32
N ILE A 34 0.13 0.32 8.16
CA ILE A 34 0.94 0.69 9.33
C ILE A 34 0.25 0.16 10.58
N ASP A 35 0.85 -0.85 11.22
CA ASP A 35 0.44 -1.30 12.54
C ASP A 35 0.95 -0.31 13.59
N VAL A 36 0.11 0.03 14.58
CA VAL A 36 0.50 0.92 15.68
C VAL A 36 0.10 0.32 17.02
N LYS A 37 1.09 -0.08 17.80
CA LYS A 37 0.92 -0.58 19.17
C LYS A 37 1.20 0.52 20.18
N VAL A 38 0.23 0.84 21.03
CA VAL A 38 0.37 1.87 22.08
C VAL A 38 0.43 1.22 23.46
N GLU A 39 1.46 1.56 24.23
CA GLU A 39 1.69 1.06 25.58
C GLU A 39 1.94 2.18 26.59
N LYS A 40 1.36 2.04 27.79
CA LYS A 40 1.64 2.94 28.91
C LYS A 40 2.79 2.39 29.75
N VAL A 41 4.02 2.74 29.39
CA VAL A 41 5.21 2.32 30.15
C VAL A 41 5.53 3.32 31.26
N VAL A 42 5.50 2.85 32.52
CA VAL A 42 5.95 3.63 33.68
C VAL A 42 7.43 3.29 33.95
N PRO A 43 8.35 4.27 33.87
CA PRO A 43 9.78 4.03 34.13
C PRO A 43 10.06 3.49 35.52
N LEU A 44 11.04 2.60 35.67
CA LEU A 44 11.47 2.09 36.97
C LEU A 44 11.87 3.21 37.93
N THR A 45 12.53 4.25 37.41
CA THR A 45 12.91 5.45 38.18
C THR A 45 11.73 6.28 38.69
N LYS A 46 10.55 6.17 38.06
CA LYS A 46 9.30 6.77 38.54
C LYS A 46 8.57 5.83 39.51
N LYS A 47 8.66 4.50 39.28
CA LYS A 47 8.06 3.47 40.14
C LYS A 47 8.74 3.39 41.51
N TYR A 48 10.06 3.53 41.57
CA TYR A 48 10.85 3.47 42.80
C TYR A 48 11.70 4.74 42.97
N LYS A 49 11.30 5.63 43.89
CA LYS A 49 11.90 6.96 44.05
C LYS A 49 13.41 6.95 44.36
N PHE A 50 13.90 5.93 45.07
CA PHE A 50 15.33 5.80 45.39
C PHE A 50 16.20 5.49 44.17
N LEU A 51 15.61 5.00 43.07
CA LEU A 51 16.32 4.77 41.80
C LEU A 51 16.56 6.06 41.01
N ASN A 52 16.01 7.21 41.42
CA ASN A 52 16.17 8.50 40.74
C ASN A 52 17.34 9.33 41.29
N ILE A 53 18.17 8.77 42.17
CA ILE A 53 19.37 9.43 42.69
C ILE A 53 20.36 9.65 41.52
N PRO A 54 21.00 10.84 41.39
CA PRO A 54 22.04 11.08 40.38
C PRO A 54 23.10 9.98 40.39
N LEU A 55 23.70 9.68 39.23
CA LEU A 55 24.64 8.56 39.02
C LEU A 55 23.98 7.17 39.05
N ILE A 56 23.14 6.87 40.05
CA ILE A 56 22.44 5.58 40.16
C ILE A 56 21.35 5.44 39.07
N ARG A 57 20.60 6.51 38.82
CA ARG A 57 19.49 6.51 37.85
C ARG A 57 19.90 6.14 36.43
N GLY A 58 21.13 6.48 36.02
CA GLY A 58 21.61 6.17 34.67
C GLY A 58 21.64 4.67 34.40
N ILE A 59 21.97 3.86 35.42
CA ILE A 59 21.97 2.40 35.34
C ILE A 59 20.56 1.88 35.07
N PHE A 60 19.59 2.32 35.86
CA PHE A 60 18.20 1.85 35.74
C PHE A 60 17.51 2.36 34.49
N VAL A 61 17.84 3.56 34.01
CA VAL A 61 17.36 4.07 32.72
C VAL A 61 17.93 3.27 31.56
N LEU A 62 19.21 2.85 31.64
CA LEU A 62 19.80 1.98 30.63
C LEU A 62 19.11 0.62 30.61
N VAL A 63 18.85 0.02 31.77
CA VAL A 63 18.10 -1.25 31.89
C VAL A 63 16.68 -1.12 31.32
N ASP A 64 15.95 -0.05 31.66
CA ASP A 64 14.63 0.24 31.08
C ASP A 64 14.70 0.35 29.55
N SER A 65 15.69 1.06 29.03
CA SER A 65 15.85 1.30 27.59
C SER A 65 16.21 0.01 26.84
N LEU A 66 17.07 -0.84 27.42
CA LEU A 66 17.41 -2.15 26.86
C LEU A 66 16.18 -3.06 26.81
N LYS A 67 15.39 -3.12 27.89
CA LYS A 67 14.17 -3.92 27.91
C LYS A 67 13.17 -3.45 26.87
N ILE A 68 12.85 -2.14 26.87
CA ILE A 68 11.92 -1.55 25.90
C ILE A 68 12.41 -1.74 24.46
N GLY A 69 13.70 -1.50 24.23
CA GLY A 69 14.30 -1.69 22.91
C GLY A 69 14.18 -3.14 22.43
N MET A 70 14.33 -4.10 23.33
CA MET A 70 14.16 -5.52 23.02
C MET A 70 12.70 -5.88 22.72
N ASP A 71 11.77 -5.44 23.56
CA ASP A 71 10.34 -5.67 23.38
C ASP A 71 9.86 -5.06 22.04
N SER A 72 10.41 -3.90 21.67
CA SER A 72 10.11 -3.22 20.40
C SER A 72 10.68 -3.94 19.19
N LEU A 73 11.91 -4.46 19.28
CA LEU A 73 12.54 -5.24 18.21
C LEU A 73 11.79 -6.56 17.98
N ASN A 74 11.41 -7.25 19.05
CA ASN A 74 10.62 -8.48 18.95
C ASN A 74 9.27 -8.21 18.29
N HIS A 75 8.60 -7.11 18.65
CA HIS A 75 7.35 -6.74 18.01
C HIS A 75 7.51 -6.40 16.53
N SER A 76 8.58 -5.70 16.13
CA SER A 76 8.83 -5.49 14.70
C SER A 76 9.15 -6.79 13.95
N ALA A 77 9.90 -7.69 14.57
CA ALA A 77 10.31 -8.95 13.96
C ALA A 77 9.11 -9.88 13.74
N SER A 78 8.07 -9.83 14.57
CA SER A 78 6.87 -10.66 14.40
C SER A 78 6.04 -10.34 13.15
N PHE A 79 6.31 -9.23 12.46
CA PHE A 79 5.66 -8.87 11.19
C PHE A 79 6.49 -9.23 9.96
N ILE A 80 7.67 -9.80 10.15
CA ILE A 80 8.49 -10.33 9.07
C ILE A 80 8.05 -11.78 8.88
N GLU A 81 7.56 -12.13 7.70
CA GLU A 81 7.23 -13.52 7.39
C GLU A 81 8.51 -14.35 7.38
N GLU A 82 8.50 -15.48 8.09
CA GLU A 82 9.58 -16.47 8.00
C GLU A 82 9.39 -17.21 6.67
N ASP A 83 10.41 -17.25 5.81
CA ASP A 83 10.41 -18.07 4.59
C ASP A 83 10.22 -19.55 4.97
N GLU A 84 9.03 -20.10 4.76
CA GLU A 84 8.71 -21.51 5.09
C GLU A 84 9.58 -22.51 4.31
N ASP A 85 10.20 -22.06 3.20
CA ASP A 85 11.12 -22.84 2.36
C ASP A 85 12.61 -22.60 2.67
N TYR A 86 12.95 -21.97 3.81
CA TYR A 86 14.33 -21.74 4.20
C TYR A 86 15.10 -23.06 4.45
N GLU A 87 15.97 -23.44 3.52
CA GLU A 87 16.91 -24.55 3.72
C GLU A 87 18.26 -24.06 4.29
N PRO A 88 18.67 -24.51 5.50
CA PRO A 88 19.93 -24.10 6.09
C PRO A 88 21.15 -24.62 5.29
N GLU A 89 21.87 -23.71 4.66
CA GLU A 89 23.01 -24.00 3.77
C GLU A 89 24.20 -24.57 4.56
N SER A 90 24.47 -24.02 5.76
CA SER A 90 25.65 -24.39 6.55
C SER A 90 25.41 -25.53 7.54
N LYS A 91 26.48 -26.26 7.92
CA LYS A 91 26.41 -27.26 9.00
C LYS A 91 26.05 -26.63 10.36
N PHE A 92 26.36 -25.35 10.52
CA PHE A 92 26.09 -24.59 11.74
C PHE A 92 24.62 -24.19 11.82
N GLU A 93 24.03 -23.66 10.74
CA GLU A 93 22.59 -23.37 10.67
C GLU A 93 21.75 -24.62 10.92
N ARG A 94 22.10 -25.76 10.31
CA ARG A 94 21.44 -27.05 10.59
C ARG A 94 21.53 -27.53 12.03
N LEU A 95 22.55 -27.08 12.77
CA LEU A 95 22.68 -27.39 14.20
C LEU A 95 21.80 -26.45 15.03
N LEU A 96 21.75 -25.16 14.68
CA LEU A 96 20.90 -24.17 15.32
C LEU A 96 19.42 -24.50 15.14
N ASP A 97 18.99 -24.77 13.91
CA ASP A 97 17.61 -25.13 13.59
C ASP A 97 17.13 -26.37 14.38
N ARG A 98 17.97 -27.42 14.45
CA ARG A 98 17.70 -28.60 15.29
C ARG A 98 17.64 -28.29 16.78
N PHE A 99 18.45 -27.36 17.25
CA PHE A 99 18.45 -26.93 18.65
C PHE A 99 17.19 -26.11 18.98
N GLU A 100 16.79 -25.20 18.10
CA GLU A 100 15.56 -24.42 18.22
C GLU A 100 14.32 -25.33 18.17
N GLY A 101 14.26 -26.26 17.21
CA GLY A 101 13.19 -27.26 17.15
C GLY A 101 13.11 -28.14 18.41
N TRP A 102 14.26 -28.51 19.00
CA TRP A 102 14.30 -29.22 20.28
C TRP A 102 13.77 -28.36 21.43
N LEU A 103 14.13 -27.07 21.49
CA LEU A 103 13.64 -26.14 22.50
C LEU A 103 12.13 -25.89 22.38
N ARG A 104 11.63 -25.61 21.16
CA ARG A 104 10.19 -25.43 20.88
C ARG A 104 9.39 -26.66 21.30
N LYS A 105 9.88 -27.86 20.98
CA LYS A 105 9.24 -29.13 21.37
C LYS A 105 9.22 -29.36 22.89
N LYS A 106 10.22 -28.88 23.63
CA LYS A 106 10.36 -29.13 25.07
C LYS A 106 9.69 -28.06 25.94
N TYR A 107 9.67 -26.80 25.50
CA TYR A 107 9.26 -25.66 26.31
C TYR A 107 8.06 -24.86 25.73
N GLY A 108 7.56 -25.22 24.55
CA GLY A 108 6.39 -24.56 23.92
C GLY A 108 6.63 -23.07 23.72
N GLU A 109 5.64 -22.24 24.08
CA GLU A 109 5.71 -20.76 23.99
C GLU A 109 6.90 -20.15 24.76
N LYS A 110 7.39 -20.81 25.82
CA LYS A 110 8.57 -20.30 26.56
C LYS A 110 9.89 -20.52 25.85
N ALA A 111 9.89 -21.27 24.74
CA ALA A 111 11.10 -21.53 23.98
C ALA A 111 11.67 -20.24 23.37
N GLU A 112 10.81 -19.35 22.87
CA GLU A 112 11.23 -18.07 22.27
C GLU A 112 11.96 -17.18 23.28
N ASP A 113 11.41 -17.03 24.49
CA ASP A 113 12.06 -16.29 25.59
C ASP A 113 13.44 -16.87 25.94
N ILE A 114 13.59 -18.19 25.92
CA ILE A 114 14.84 -18.88 26.22
C ILE A 114 15.86 -18.68 25.10
N ILE A 115 15.46 -18.86 23.84
CA ILE A 115 16.29 -18.62 22.65
C ILE A 115 16.80 -17.19 22.69
N MET A 116 15.90 -16.24 22.90
CA MET A 116 16.22 -14.82 22.97
C MET A 116 17.22 -14.51 24.09
N SER A 117 17.03 -15.10 25.28
CA SER A 117 17.94 -14.95 26.41
C SER A 117 19.34 -15.51 26.12
N ILE A 118 19.44 -16.65 25.44
CA ILE A 118 20.72 -17.26 25.04
C ILE A 118 21.43 -16.40 23.99
N THR A 119 20.72 -16.03 22.92
CA THR A 119 21.24 -15.17 21.85
C THR A 119 21.75 -13.85 22.40
N MET A 120 20.99 -13.22 23.30
CA MET A 120 21.40 -12.01 23.99
C MET A 120 22.64 -12.24 24.85
N GLY A 121 22.71 -13.34 25.60
CA GLY A 121 23.89 -13.72 26.38
C GLY A 121 25.16 -13.86 25.52
N ILE A 122 25.05 -14.51 24.36
CA ILE A 122 26.15 -14.64 23.40
C ILE A 122 26.55 -13.28 22.83
N ALA A 123 25.58 -12.45 22.42
CA ALA A 123 25.83 -11.11 21.90
C ALA A 123 26.54 -10.23 22.94
N PHE A 124 26.15 -10.29 24.22
CA PHE A 124 26.83 -9.59 25.31
C PHE A 124 28.27 -10.08 25.51
N LEU A 125 28.50 -11.39 25.48
CA LEU A 125 29.86 -11.96 25.60
C LEU A 125 30.76 -11.53 24.43
N LEU A 126 30.23 -11.56 23.20
CA LEU A 126 30.94 -11.07 22.01
C LEU A 126 31.23 -9.58 22.11
N ALA A 127 30.27 -8.77 22.58
CA ALA A 127 30.47 -7.33 22.79
C ALA A 127 31.55 -7.06 23.84
N ILE A 128 31.56 -7.77 24.98
CA ILE A 128 32.62 -7.67 25.98
C ILE A 128 33.97 -8.08 25.39
N GLY A 129 34.02 -9.18 24.64
CA GLY A 129 35.22 -9.65 23.96
C GLY A 129 35.77 -8.61 22.98
N LEU A 130 34.91 -8.06 22.11
CA LEU A 130 35.29 -7.14 21.05
C LEU A 130 35.62 -5.74 21.55
N PHE A 131 34.83 -5.17 22.46
CA PHE A 131 34.97 -3.77 22.89
C PHE A 131 35.77 -3.58 24.19
N ILE A 132 35.92 -4.64 24.99
CA ILE A 132 36.72 -4.60 26.22
C ILE A 132 37.96 -5.48 26.06
N GLY A 133 37.80 -6.77 25.73
CA GLY A 133 38.90 -7.73 25.68
C GLY A 133 39.95 -7.40 24.62
N LEU A 134 39.52 -7.23 23.36
CA LEU A 134 40.42 -7.05 22.22
C LEU A 134 41.26 -5.77 22.30
N PRO A 135 40.72 -4.57 22.62
CA PRO A 135 41.55 -3.38 22.83
C PRO A 135 42.61 -3.60 23.92
N THR A 136 42.26 -4.29 25.01
CA THR A 136 43.20 -4.60 26.09
C THR A 136 44.31 -5.51 25.63
N ALA A 137 43.98 -6.54 24.86
CA ALA A 137 44.94 -7.51 24.35
C ALA A 137 45.96 -6.81 23.45
N ILE A 138 45.47 -5.98 22.51
CA ILE A 138 46.32 -5.20 21.61
C ILE A 138 47.19 -4.21 22.40
N ALA A 139 46.59 -3.44 23.33
CA ALA A 139 47.33 -2.49 24.14
C ALA A 139 48.39 -3.15 25.05
N THR A 140 48.18 -4.41 25.45
CA THR A 140 49.16 -5.17 26.26
C THR A 140 50.42 -5.49 25.46
N ILE A 141 50.34 -5.66 24.14
CA ILE A 141 51.52 -5.85 23.27
C ILE A 141 52.45 -4.63 23.38
N PHE A 142 51.88 -3.43 23.41
CA PHE A 142 52.61 -2.16 23.55
C PHE A 142 53.29 -1.99 24.91
N LYS A 143 52.85 -2.72 25.95
CA LYS A 143 53.52 -2.73 27.27
C LYS A 143 54.95 -3.27 27.18
N GLY A 144 55.22 -4.20 26.26
CA GLY A 144 56.54 -4.77 26.03
C GLY A 144 57.61 -3.76 25.60
N PHE A 145 57.19 -2.57 25.14
CA PHE A 145 58.06 -1.50 24.66
C PHE A 145 58.39 -0.43 25.72
N GLY A 146 58.08 -0.66 27.00
CA GLY A 146 58.41 0.27 28.09
C GLY A 146 57.57 1.55 28.13
N ILE A 147 56.39 1.55 27.51
CA ILE A 147 55.49 2.70 27.46
C ILE A 147 54.86 2.98 28.84
N SER A 148 54.69 4.26 29.18
CA SER A 148 54.06 4.66 30.45
C SER A 148 52.59 4.16 30.56
N PRO A 149 52.10 3.83 31.77
CA PRO A 149 50.71 3.40 31.98
C PRO A 149 49.65 4.37 31.42
N ILE A 150 49.92 5.67 31.49
CA ILE A 150 49.01 6.70 30.96
C ILE A 150 48.93 6.61 29.43
N LEU A 151 50.09 6.52 28.75
CA LEU A 151 50.12 6.44 27.30
C LEU A 151 49.52 5.11 26.80
N LEU A 152 49.69 4.01 27.54
CA LEU A 152 49.05 2.74 27.21
C LEU A 152 47.52 2.80 27.32
N ASN A 153 46.96 3.51 28.32
CA ASN A 153 45.52 3.75 28.42
C ASN A 153 44.98 4.59 27.24
N LEU A 154 45.76 5.56 26.76
CA LEU A 154 45.41 6.36 25.58
C LEU A 154 45.47 5.54 24.27
N ILE A 155 46.47 4.67 24.13
CA ILE A 155 46.56 3.74 22.98
C ILE A 155 45.34 2.82 22.96
N GLU A 156 44.98 2.25 24.11
CA GLU A 156 43.80 1.41 24.21
C GLU A 156 42.51 2.16 23.86
N ALA A 157 42.38 3.40 24.34
CA ALA A 157 41.28 4.29 24.00
C ALA A 157 41.15 4.49 22.49
N ALA A 158 42.26 4.79 21.82
CA ALA A 158 42.31 4.98 20.37
C ALA A 158 41.92 3.70 19.62
N ILE A 159 42.46 2.54 20.03
CA ILE A 159 42.12 1.24 19.45
C ILE A 159 40.63 0.94 19.59
N ARG A 160 40.06 1.18 20.77
CA ARG A 160 38.62 0.96 21.03
C ARG A 160 37.75 1.83 20.14
N ILE A 161 38.10 3.12 19.98
CA ILE A 161 37.38 4.04 19.09
C ILE A 161 37.46 3.56 17.64
N SER A 162 38.65 3.15 17.18
CA SER A 162 38.84 2.62 15.83
C SER A 162 38.00 1.37 15.58
N ILE A 163 37.99 0.41 16.52
CA ILE A 163 37.17 -0.80 16.43
C ILE A 163 35.69 -0.45 16.34
N LEU A 164 35.20 0.51 17.14
CA LEU A 164 33.81 0.95 17.08
C LEU A 164 33.44 1.56 15.73
N ILE A 165 34.27 2.46 15.19
CA ILE A 165 34.00 3.10 13.91
C ILE A 165 33.99 2.07 12.78
N ILE A 166 34.97 1.15 12.76
CA ILE A 166 35.05 0.07 11.77
C ILE A 166 33.84 -0.85 11.88
N TYR A 167 33.44 -1.21 13.11
CA TYR A 167 32.28 -2.05 13.36
C TYR A 167 30.99 -1.40 12.84
N ILE A 168 30.73 -0.14 13.21
CA ILE A 168 29.56 0.61 12.74
C ILE A 168 29.56 0.73 11.21
N TRP A 169 30.72 1.02 10.62
CA TRP A 169 30.84 1.11 9.16
C TRP A 169 30.58 -0.23 8.47
N GLY A 170 31.00 -1.34 9.07
CA GLY A 170 30.76 -2.68 8.56
C GLY A 170 29.27 -3.05 8.57
N ILE A 171 28.59 -2.88 9.72
CA ILE A 171 27.16 -3.19 9.82
C ILE A 171 26.30 -2.25 8.97
N ALA A 172 26.73 -1.01 8.75
CA ALA A 172 26.02 -0.03 7.91
C ALA A 172 25.92 -0.42 6.43
N LYS A 173 26.63 -1.49 6.01
CA LYS A 173 26.59 -2.05 4.65
C LYS A 173 25.63 -3.23 4.49
N LEU A 174 25.08 -3.75 5.59
CA LEU A 174 24.04 -4.77 5.54
C LEU A 174 22.72 -4.10 5.17
N ASP A 175 21.96 -4.68 4.24
CA ASP A 175 20.75 -4.06 3.70
C ASP A 175 19.70 -3.78 4.79
N ASP A 176 19.49 -4.73 5.70
CA ASP A 176 18.57 -4.58 6.84
C ASP A 176 18.97 -3.42 7.74
N MET A 177 20.27 -3.32 8.05
CA MET A 177 20.80 -2.25 8.89
C MET A 177 20.77 -0.90 8.19
N TYR A 178 20.96 -0.88 6.87
CA TYR A 178 20.81 0.33 6.07
C TYR A 178 19.38 0.87 6.19
N ARG A 179 18.39 -0.02 6.08
CA ARG A 179 16.95 0.31 6.22
C ARG A 179 16.60 0.77 7.62
N VAL A 180 17.08 0.10 8.68
CA VAL A 180 16.94 0.56 10.08
C VAL A 180 17.55 1.97 10.27
N PHE A 181 18.70 2.27 9.65
CA PHE A 181 19.29 3.61 9.71
C PHE A 181 18.49 4.67 8.96
N GLN A 182 17.70 4.31 7.95
CA GLN A 182 16.73 5.23 7.34
C GLN A 182 15.58 5.54 8.29
N TYR A 183 14.98 4.52 8.92
CA TYR A 183 13.96 4.72 9.96
C TYR A 183 14.46 5.57 11.13
N HIS A 184 15.74 5.44 11.49
CA HIS A 184 16.38 6.33 12.47
C HIS A 184 16.48 7.78 11.98
N GLY A 185 16.74 7.98 10.68
CA GLY A 185 16.63 9.30 10.06
C GLY A 185 15.19 9.85 10.12
N ALA A 186 14.19 9.02 9.83
CA ALA A 186 12.77 9.38 9.93
C ALA A 186 12.38 9.79 11.35
N GLU A 187 12.84 9.04 12.37
CA GLU A 187 12.64 9.34 13.79
C GLU A 187 13.13 10.76 14.12
N HIS A 188 14.39 11.05 13.80
CA HIS A 188 15.00 12.35 14.11
C HIS A 188 14.29 13.51 13.41
N LYS A 189 13.99 13.37 12.13
CA LYS A 189 13.30 14.41 11.36
C LYS A 189 11.90 14.68 11.93
N THR A 190 11.19 13.63 12.30
CA THR A 190 9.84 13.72 12.87
C THR A 190 9.85 14.42 14.23
N ILE A 191 10.82 14.07 15.09
CA ILE A 191 11.01 14.75 16.38
C ILE A 191 11.32 16.23 16.17
N PHE A 192 12.22 16.58 15.25
CA PHE A 192 12.53 17.99 14.99
C PHE A 192 11.33 18.79 14.49
N CYS A 193 10.53 18.23 13.58
CA CYS A 193 9.28 18.83 13.10
C CYS A 193 8.32 19.11 14.26
N TYR A 194 8.16 18.13 15.16
CA TYR A 194 7.31 18.27 16.33
C TYR A 194 7.81 19.31 17.34
N GLU A 195 9.12 19.40 17.54
CA GLU A 195 9.74 20.39 18.41
C GLU A 195 9.72 21.81 17.85
N ALA A 196 9.70 21.93 16.52
CA ALA A 196 9.48 23.18 15.81
C ALA A 196 8.00 23.64 15.84
N GLU A 197 7.10 22.82 16.39
CA GLU A 197 5.65 23.07 16.43
C GLU A 197 5.02 23.19 15.03
N GLU A 198 5.64 22.55 14.03
CA GLU A 198 5.08 22.42 12.67
C GLU A 198 4.13 21.21 12.57
N GLU A 199 3.23 21.26 11.60
CA GLU A 199 2.28 20.16 11.35
C GLU A 199 3.02 18.91 10.87
N LEU A 200 2.68 17.75 11.45
CA LEU A 200 3.30 16.46 11.18
C LEU A 200 2.81 15.88 9.83
N THR A 201 3.28 16.47 8.74
CA THR A 201 3.12 15.98 7.36
C THR A 201 4.45 15.51 6.80
N VAL A 202 4.42 14.67 5.77
CA VAL A 202 5.63 14.15 5.12
C VAL A 202 6.49 15.29 4.56
N GLU A 203 5.85 16.29 3.94
CA GLU A 203 6.50 17.44 3.30
C GLU A 203 7.24 18.32 4.31
N ASN A 204 6.67 18.52 5.50
CA ASN A 204 7.29 19.31 6.56
C ASN A 204 8.45 18.53 7.17
N VAL A 205 8.22 17.26 7.53
CA VAL A 205 9.22 16.40 8.18
C VAL A 205 10.49 16.26 7.32
N LYS A 206 10.36 16.10 6.00
CA LYS A 206 11.51 15.98 5.08
C LYS A 206 12.54 17.09 5.20
N ARG A 207 12.12 18.32 5.53
CA ARG A 207 12.96 19.52 5.59
C ARG A 207 13.92 19.53 6.78
N PHE A 208 13.62 18.75 7.82
CA PHE A 208 14.41 18.72 9.03
C PHE A 208 15.67 17.87 8.89
N SER A 209 16.65 18.13 9.75
CA SER A 209 17.92 17.41 9.78
C SER A 209 17.75 16.02 10.40
N ARG A 210 18.44 15.02 9.87
CA ARG A 210 18.58 13.70 10.52
C ARG A 210 19.62 13.67 11.65
N PHE A 211 20.27 14.80 11.97
CA PHE A 211 21.31 14.86 13.00
C PHE A 211 20.79 15.49 14.29
N HIS A 212 20.47 14.65 15.27
CA HIS A 212 19.80 15.05 16.50
C HIS A 212 20.74 14.98 17.73
N PRO A 213 20.90 16.06 18.52
CA PRO A 213 21.90 16.12 19.60
C PRO A 213 21.59 15.23 20.82
N ARG A 214 20.33 14.82 21.00
CA ARG A 214 19.89 13.91 22.08
C ARG A 214 19.85 12.42 21.69
N CYS A 215 20.34 12.06 20.50
CA CYS A 215 20.33 10.67 20.03
C CYS A 215 21.24 9.77 20.89
N GLY A 216 20.86 8.49 21.05
CA GLY A 216 21.67 7.45 21.73
C GLY A 216 23.03 7.17 21.07
N THR A 217 23.25 7.56 19.82
CA THR A 217 24.60 7.48 19.21
C THR A 217 25.60 8.44 19.85
N ASN A 218 25.13 9.59 20.35
CA ASN A 218 25.91 10.48 21.19
C ASN A 218 26.19 9.82 22.55
N PHE A 219 25.28 8.98 23.06
CA PHE A 219 25.51 8.17 24.27
C PHE A 219 26.66 7.18 24.08
N LEU A 220 26.72 6.48 22.94
CA LEU A 220 27.81 5.54 22.63
C LEU A 220 29.18 6.23 22.63
N PHE A 221 29.30 7.40 21.99
CA PHE A 221 30.53 8.19 21.99
C PHE A 221 30.91 8.70 23.38
N LEU A 222 29.95 9.24 24.13
CA LEU A 222 30.18 9.76 25.47
C LEU A 222 30.58 8.66 26.46
N ILE A 223 30.00 7.47 26.35
CA ILE A 223 30.43 6.30 27.14
C ILE A 223 31.90 6.04 26.91
N MET A 224 32.38 6.07 25.66
CA MET A 224 33.79 5.85 25.38
C MET A 224 34.65 6.93 26.02
N PHE A 225 34.31 8.20 25.84
CA PHE A 225 35.08 9.32 26.41
C PHE A 225 35.15 9.24 27.95
N VAL A 226 34.00 9.03 28.60
CA VAL A 226 33.92 8.85 30.06
C VAL A 226 34.69 7.60 30.50
N SER A 227 34.60 6.50 29.75
CA SER A 227 35.37 5.28 30.04
C SER A 227 36.87 5.53 30.01
N VAL A 228 37.38 6.26 29.02
CA VAL A 228 38.81 6.59 28.91
C VAL A 228 39.25 7.41 30.12
N PHE A 229 38.46 8.42 30.50
CA PHE A 229 38.74 9.24 31.67
C PHE A 229 38.76 8.40 32.95
N ILE A 230 37.71 7.61 33.21
CA ILE A 230 37.60 6.77 34.42
C ILE A 230 38.71 5.72 34.47
N PHE A 231 39.00 5.04 33.36
CA PHE A 231 40.05 4.02 33.31
C PHE A 231 41.46 4.60 33.38
N SER A 232 41.66 5.89 33.08
CA SER A 232 42.97 6.54 33.24
C SER A 232 43.44 6.56 34.70
N PHE A 233 42.52 6.54 35.67
CA PHE A 233 42.80 6.45 37.10
C PHE A 233 43.02 5.01 37.60
N THR A 234 42.92 4.00 36.72
CA THR A 234 43.13 2.59 37.08
C THR A 234 44.55 2.12 36.71
N GLY A 235 45.17 1.31 37.57
CA GLY A 235 46.53 0.83 37.37
C GLY A 235 46.68 -0.24 36.27
N TRP A 236 47.91 -0.40 35.77
CA TRP A 236 48.27 -1.38 34.72
C TRP A 236 48.63 -2.77 35.28
N GLY A 237 47.64 -3.41 35.93
CA GLY A 237 47.74 -4.77 36.49
C GLY A 237 47.66 -5.89 35.43
N GLY A 238 47.26 -7.08 35.87
CA GLY A 238 47.10 -8.27 35.01
C GLY A 238 45.95 -8.14 34.00
N PHE A 239 45.98 -8.93 32.92
CA PHE A 239 44.97 -8.88 31.84
C PHE A 239 43.55 -9.15 32.37
N LEU A 240 43.34 -10.26 33.08
CA LEU A 240 42.04 -10.62 33.66
C LEU A 240 41.57 -9.61 34.71
N GLN A 241 42.50 -9.14 35.55
CA GLN A 241 42.21 -8.13 36.57
C GLN A 241 41.60 -6.87 35.93
N ARG A 242 42.09 -6.45 34.76
CA ARG A 242 41.56 -5.28 34.05
C ARG A 242 40.20 -5.50 33.43
N ILE A 243 39.98 -6.67 32.83
CA ILE A 243 38.66 -7.00 32.29
C ILE A 243 37.61 -6.95 33.41
N VAL A 244 37.90 -7.57 34.56
CA VAL A 244 37.01 -7.54 35.73
C VAL A 244 36.80 -6.11 36.23
N LEU A 245 37.87 -5.33 36.41
CA LEU A 245 37.75 -3.94 36.86
C LEU A 245 36.90 -3.09 35.92
N ARG A 246 37.02 -3.28 34.60
CA ARG A 246 36.22 -2.52 33.63
C ARG A 246 34.76 -2.90 33.68
N ILE A 247 34.44 -4.19 33.77
CA ILE A 247 33.07 -4.66 33.92
C ILE A 247 32.44 -4.07 35.20
N LEU A 248 33.17 -4.08 36.32
CA LEU A 248 32.71 -3.50 37.59
C LEU A 248 32.48 -1.98 37.52
N LEU A 249 33.21 -1.27 36.65
CA LEU A 249 33.10 0.18 36.50
C LEU A 249 32.06 0.61 35.44
N ILE A 250 31.50 -0.29 34.63
CA ILE A 250 30.42 0.01 33.66
C ILE A 250 29.28 0.81 34.30
N PRO A 251 28.75 0.44 35.48
CA PRO A 251 27.64 1.17 36.08
C PRO A 251 27.97 2.64 36.39
N ILE A 252 29.21 2.91 36.82
CA ILE A 252 29.68 4.28 37.11
C ILE A 252 29.81 5.07 35.80
N VAL A 253 30.43 4.48 34.78
CA VAL A 253 30.55 5.09 33.44
C VAL A 253 29.18 5.42 32.86
N ALA A 254 28.24 4.48 32.91
CA ALA A 254 26.87 4.67 32.43
C ALA A 254 26.14 5.77 33.20
N GLY A 255 26.28 5.79 34.53
CA GLY A 255 25.72 6.82 35.39
C GLY A 255 26.22 8.23 35.05
N ILE A 256 27.54 8.42 34.95
CA ILE A 256 28.15 9.71 34.58
C ILE A 256 27.71 10.12 33.17
N THR A 257 27.74 9.18 32.22
CA THR A 257 27.39 9.45 30.83
C THR A 257 25.93 9.92 30.71
N TYR A 258 25.02 9.27 31.44
CA TYR A 258 23.61 9.67 31.47
C TYR A 258 23.42 11.10 32.00
N GLU A 259 24.16 11.49 33.05
CA GLU A 259 24.11 12.87 33.58
C GLU A 259 24.60 13.89 32.55
N ILE A 260 25.68 13.58 31.83
CA ILE A 260 26.22 14.45 30.76
C ILE A 260 25.15 14.63 29.67
N ILE A 261 24.48 13.57 29.24
CA ILE A 261 23.47 13.64 28.17
C ILE A 261 22.23 14.40 28.63
N LYS A 262 21.80 14.19 29.87
CA LYS A 262 20.71 14.95 30.46
C LYS A 262 21.05 16.44 30.54
N TRP A 263 22.30 16.78 30.84
CA TRP A 263 22.79 18.15 30.83
C TRP A 263 22.86 18.73 29.40
N LEU A 264 23.35 17.96 28.42
CA LEU A 264 23.38 18.34 27.01
C LEU A 264 21.97 18.60 26.46
N GLY A 265 20.99 17.77 26.81
CA GLY A 265 19.58 17.98 26.45
C GLY A 265 18.96 19.25 27.05
N LYS A 266 19.58 19.82 28.09
CA LYS A 266 19.14 21.06 28.73
C LYS A 266 19.95 22.30 28.28
N SER A 267 21.12 22.12 27.67
CA SER A 267 22.09 23.20 27.47
C SER A 267 22.30 23.54 25.99
N ASN A 268 22.28 24.83 25.64
CA ASN A 268 22.55 25.32 24.27
C ASN A 268 23.90 26.06 24.13
N GLY A 269 24.70 26.09 25.20
CA GLY A 269 25.96 26.83 25.25
C GLY A 269 27.04 26.25 24.32
N VAL A 270 28.11 27.03 24.10
CA VAL A 270 29.24 26.67 23.23
C VAL A 270 29.86 25.33 23.65
N ILE A 271 30.03 25.11 24.96
CA ILE A 271 30.58 23.87 25.52
C ILE A 271 29.70 22.66 25.18
N ALA A 272 28.38 22.80 25.24
CA ALA A 272 27.46 21.72 24.90
C ALA A 272 27.58 21.32 23.42
N ARG A 273 27.76 22.30 22.52
CA ARG A 273 27.97 22.06 21.09
C ARG A 273 29.31 21.38 20.80
N ILE A 274 30.37 21.76 21.50
CA ILE A 274 31.69 21.13 21.36
C ILE A 274 31.63 19.66 21.77
N ILE A 275 30.99 19.37 22.92
CA ILE A 275 30.88 18.00 23.44
C ILE A 275 29.98 17.13 22.55
N SER A 276 28.90 17.67 21.96
CA SER A 276 28.00 16.90 21.10
C SER A 276 28.49 16.73 19.66
N TYR A 277 29.42 17.56 19.18
CA TYR A 277 29.86 17.57 17.79
C TYR A 277 30.42 16.23 17.28
N PRO A 278 31.30 15.51 18.01
CA PRO A 278 31.79 14.21 17.56
C PRO A 278 30.66 13.18 17.44
N GLY A 279 29.71 13.19 18.37
CA GLY A 279 28.52 12.32 18.33
C GLY A 279 27.61 12.63 17.14
N LEU A 280 27.42 13.91 16.81
CA LEU A 280 26.68 14.33 15.62
C LEU A 280 27.35 13.88 14.31
N LYS A 281 28.69 13.90 14.25
CA LYS A 281 29.41 13.37 13.08
C LYS A 281 29.27 11.85 12.95
N LEU A 282 29.26 11.14 14.07
CA LEU A 282 29.05 9.68 14.07
C LEU A 282 27.67 9.30 13.53
N GLN A 283 26.66 10.16 13.71
CA GLN A 283 25.33 9.95 13.12
C GLN A 283 25.34 9.90 11.59
N GLY A 284 26.37 10.43 10.93
CA GLY A 284 26.56 10.24 9.50
C GLY A 284 26.69 8.77 9.08
N LEU A 285 27.12 7.88 10.00
CA LEU A 285 27.24 6.45 9.78
C LEU A 285 26.04 5.64 10.28
N THR A 286 25.28 6.16 11.24
CA THR A 286 24.18 5.46 11.91
C THR A 286 22.79 6.01 11.58
N THR A 287 22.70 6.94 10.63
CA THR A 287 21.45 7.42 10.04
C THR A 287 21.58 7.49 8.53
N ARG A 288 20.46 7.37 7.82
CA ARG A 288 20.34 7.54 6.36
C ARG A 288 19.13 8.43 6.06
N GLU A 289 19.03 8.92 4.82
CA GLU A 289 17.84 9.66 4.41
C GLU A 289 16.66 8.69 4.24
N PRO A 290 15.53 8.95 4.91
CA PRO A 290 14.33 8.14 4.77
C PRO A 290 13.54 8.48 3.51
N ASP A 291 12.77 7.51 3.03
CA ASP A 291 11.70 7.73 2.06
C ASP A 291 10.39 8.20 2.74
N ASP A 292 9.40 8.53 1.90
CA ASP A 292 8.09 9.04 2.32
C ASP A 292 7.34 8.02 3.19
N LYS A 293 7.43 6.74 2.83
CA LYS A 293 6.76 5.65 3.53
C LYS A 293 7.32 5.45 4.94
N GLN A 294 8.63 5.61 5.12
CA GLN A 294 9.31 5.55 6.41
C GLN A 294 8.97 6.76 7.28
N ILE A 295 8.82 7.94 6.67
CA ILE A 295 8.37 9.15 7.37
C ILE A 295 6.93 9.00 7.87
N GLU A 296 6.03 8.43 7.07
CA GLU A 296 4.65 8.15 7.51
C GLU A 296 4.60 7.28 8.78
N VAL A 297 5.44 6.23 8.84
CA VAL A 297 5.54 5.35 10.01
C VAL A 297 6.04 6.12 11.23
N ALA A 298 7.07 6.95 11.08
CA ALA A 298 7.59 7.77 12.18
C ALA A 298 6.55 8.79 12.67
N ILE A 299 5.79 9.42 11.77
CA ILE A 299 4.69 10.32 12.10
C ILE A 299 3.59 9.58 12.85
N ALA A 300 3.17 8.41 12.38
CA ALA A 300 2.13 7.60 13.02
C ALA A 300 2.53 7.21 14.45
N SER A 301 3.77 6.74 14.63
CA SER A 301 4.35 6.41 15.94
C SER A 301 4.33 7.62 16.86
N LEU A 302 4.80 8.78 16.40
CA LEU A 302 4.84 9.99 17.23
C LEU A 302 3.45 10.48 17.61
N LYS A 303 2.53 10.57 16.64
CA LYS A 303 1.14 10.98 16.87
C LYS A 303 0.50 10.10 17.94
N ALA A 304 0.65 8.79 17.83
CA ALA A 304 0.13 7.84 18.81
C ALA A 304 0.78 8.00 20.21
N ALA A 305 2.10 8.19 20.28
CA ALA A 305 2.81 8.36 21.55
C ALA A 305 2.46 9.66 22.29
N GLU A 306 2.11 10.73 21.54
CA GLU A 306 1.64 12.00 22.07
C GLU A 306 0.11 12.08 22.23
N GLY A 307 -0.62 11.05 21.80
CA GLY A 307 -2.10 11.03 21.78
C GLY A 307 -2.69 12.12 20.89
N ILE A 308 -2.00 12.44 19.79
CA ILE A 308 -2.48 13.34 18.73
C ILE A 308 -3.35 12.48 17.82
N GLU A 309 -4.65 12.44 18.10
CA GLU A 309 -5.61 11.85 17.17
C GLU A 309 -5.72 12.75 15.92
N GLU A 310 -5.61 12.16 14.73
CA GLU A 310 -6.07 12.86 13.53
C GLU A 310 -7.55 13.18 13.71
N ARG A 311 -7.91 14.46 13.52
CA ARG A 311 -9.31 14.87 13.59
C ARG A 311 -10.11 14.04 12.58
N GLU A 312 -10.98 13.19 13.11
CA GLU A 312 -11.97 12.47 12.32
C GLU A 312 -12.76 13.50 11.50
N LYS A 313 -12.76 13.30 10.18
CA LYS A 313 -13.50 14.16 9.26
C LYS A 313 -14.95 13.70 9.21
N THR A 314 -15.88 14.64 9.06
CA THR A 314 -17.28 14.27 8.83
C THR A 314 -17.51 13.85 7.37
N ILE A 315 -18.61 13.13 7.11
CA ILE A 315 -19.06 12.82 5.75
C ILE A 315 -19.10 14.08 4.88
N GLY A 316 -19.65 15.18 5.40
CA GLY A 316 -19.73 16.47 4.69
C GLY A 316 -18.36 17.07 4.39
N GLU A 317 -17.40 17.00 5.31
CA GLU A 317 -16.03 17.46 5.07
C GLU A 317 -15.36 16.65 3.95
N LEU A 318 -15.49 15.32 3.98
CA LEU A 318 -14.92 14.42 2.95
C LEU A 318 -15.55 14.63 1.57
N LEU A 319 -16.87 14.81 1.50
CA LEU A 319 -17.57 15.08 0.24
C LEU A 319 -17.13 16.41 -0.37
N ASN A 320 -17.01 17.46 0.45
CA ASN A 320 -16.57 18.78 -0.04
C ASN A 320 -15.13 18.72 -0.57
N GLU A 321 -14.24 18.02 0.12
CA GLU A 321 -12.84 17.87 -0.28
C GLU A 321 -12.69 17.01 -1.54
N GLY A 322 -13.39 15.87 -1.61
CA GLY A 322 -13.38 15.03 -2.82
C GLY A 322 -14.00 15.75 -4.02
N THR A 323 -15.11 16.45 -3.84
CA THR A 323 -15.72 17.28 -4.89
C THR A 323 -14.72 18.32 -5.40
N LYS A 324 -13.98 18.97 -4.50
CA LYS A 324 -12.96 19.94 -4.89
C LYS A 324 -11.82 19.30 -5.67
N ILE A 325 -11.25 18.19 -5.17
CA ILE A 325 -10.15 17.47 -5.84
C ILE A 325 -10.53 17.04 -7.26
N LEU A 326 -11.74 16.50 -7.42
CA LEU A 326 -12.23 16.08 -8.73
C LEU A 326 -12.59 17.26 -9.63
N GLY A 327 -13.12 18.35 -9.05
CA GLY A 327 -13.40 19.59 -9.79
C GLY A 327 -12.13 20.27 -10.31
N ASP A 328 -11.07 20.30 -9.49
CA ASP A 328 -9.74 20.81 -9.89
C ASP A 328 -9.07 19.94 -10.98
N ALA A 329 -9.61 18.73 -11.23
CA ALA A 329 -9.18 17.81 -12.28
C ALA A 329 -10.13 17.78 -13.48
N ASP A 330 -10.96 18.82 -13.67
CA ASP A 330 -11.91 18.94 -14.79
C ASP A 330 -12.84 17.72 -14.94
N ILE A 331 -13.45 17.29 -13.83
CA ILE A 331 -14.50 16.25 -13.83
C ILE A 331 -15.85 16.92 -13.60
N ASP A 332 -16.67 16.97 -14.66
CA ASP A 332 -17.98 17.63 -14.65
C ASP A 332 -18.92 17.05 -13.57
N THR A 333 -18.85 15.74 -13.32
CA THR A 333 -19.65 15.03 -12.33
C THR A 333 -19.00 14.95 -10.94
N SER A 334 -17.98 15.78 -10.66
CA SER A 334 -17.17 15.76 -9.42
C SER A 334 -17.95 15.51 -8.12
N ARG A 335 -19.08 16.19 -7.91
CA ARG A 335 -19.92 16.01 -6.72
C ARG A 335 -20.62 14.65 -6.69
N LEU A 336 -21.13 14.20 -7.83
CA LEU A 336 -21.80 12.90 -7.94
C LEU A 336 -20.79 11.77 -7.74
N ASP A 337 -19.64 11.85 -8.41
CA ASP A 337 -18.57 10.87 -8.31
C ASP A 337 -18.07 10.77 -6.87
N SER A 338 -17.82 11.91 -6.21
CA SER A 338 -17.44 11.95 -4.78
C SER A 338 -18.48 11.25 -3.88
N GLN A 339 -19.78 11.47 -4.14
CA GLN A 339 -20.86 10.80 -3.40
C GLN A 339 -20.89 9.29 -3.64
N LEU A 340 -20.76 8.84 -4.90
CA LEU A 340 -20.76 7.43 -5.24
C LEU A 340 -19.56 6.70 -4.63
N LEU A 341 -18.37 7.30 -4.69
CA LEU A 341 -17.14 6.71 -4.15
C LEU A 341 -17.17 6.65 -2.62
N LEU A 342 -17.66 7.68 -1.93
CA LEU A 342 -17.82 7.63 -0.48
C LEU A 342 -18.90 6.62 -0.08
N GLY A 343 -20.00 6.56 -0.84
CA GLY A 343 -21.09 5.61 -0.63
C GLY A 343 -20.60 4.16 -0.72
N LYS A 344 -19.75 3.86 -1.71
CA LYS A 344 -19.09 2.55 -1.83
C LYS A 344 -18.23 2.20 -0.62
N VAL A 345 -17.46 3.15 -0.08
CA VAL A 345 -16.58 2.90 1.08
C VAL A 345 -17.36 2.69 2.37
N LEU A 346 -18.46 3.41 2.54
CA LEU A 346 -19.29 3.34 3.74
C LEU A 346 -20.42 2.29 3.64
N GLU A 347 -20.61 1.70 2.46
CA GLU A 347 -21.76 0.84 2.13
C GLU A 347 -23.09 1.55 2.41
N LYS A 348 -23.17 2.81 1.97
CA LYS A 348 -24.33 3.70 2.15
C LYS A 348 -24.77 4.31 0.83
N ASP A 349 -26.07 4.51 0.70
CA ASP A 349 -26.63 5.23 -0.44
C ASP A 349 -26.38 6.75 -0.34
N LYS A 350 -26.64 7.43 -1.45
CA LYS A 350 -26.50 8.89 -1.55
C LYS A 350 -27.39 9.64 -0.55
N LEU A 351 -28.59 9.12 -0.26
CA LEU A 351 -29.53 9.78 0.65
C LEU A 351 -28.98 9.83 2.08
N TYR A 352 -28.39 8.73 2.53
CA TYR A 352 -27.72 8.62 3.82
C TYR A 352 -26.58 9.63 3.93
N LEU A 353 -25.71 9.71 2.92
CA LEU A 353 -24.56 10.63 2.94
C LEU A 353 -24.98 12.09 3.06
N ILE A 354 -26.07 12.47 2.38
CA ILE A 354 -26.61 13.83 2.41
C ILE A 354 -27.23 14.14 3.77
N THR A 355 -28.03 13.21 4.31
CA THR A 355 -28.78 13.42 5.56
C THR A 355 -27.90 13.31 6.82
N ASN A 356 -26.78 12.60 6.74
CA ASN A 356 -25.85 12.36 7.86
C ASN A 356 -24.50 13.05 7.67
N SER A 357 -24.47 14.21 7.03
CA SER A 357 -23.22 14.94 6.71
C SER A 357 -22.32 15.29 7.91
N THR A 358 -22.87 15.29 9.14
CA THR A 358 -22.11 15.54 10.38
C THR A 358 -21.54 14.27 11.02
N GLU A 359 -21.91 13.09 10.52
CA GLU A 359 -21.38 11.81 11.01
C GLU A 359 -19.88 11.72 10.72
N LYS A 360 -19.12 11.23 11.71
CA LYS A 360 -17.68 11.10 11.61
C LYS A 360 -17.29 9.82 10.87
N VAL A 361 -16.26 9.92 10.05
CA VAL A 361 -15.72 8.79 9.29
C VAL A 361 -14.37 8.37 9.88
N SER A 362 -14.20 7.07 10.07
CA SER A 362 -12.95 6.50 10.59
C SER A 362 -11.78 6.80 9.66
N ASN A 363 -10.56 6.88 10.22
CA ASN A 363 -9.36 7.16 9.41
C ASN A 363 -9.11 6.08 8.34
N SER A 364 -9.43 4.81 8.61
CA SER A 364 -9.33 3.73 7.61
C SER A 364 -10.24 3.99 6.40
N ASN A 365 -11.51 4.35 6.64
CA ASN A 365 -12.45 4.67 5.57
C ASN A 365 -12.08 5.96 4.82
N LYS A 366 -11.57 6.97 5.54
CA LYS A 366 -11.00 8.19 4.93
C LYS A 366 -9.88 7.84 3.94
N ILE A 367 -8.93 6.98 4.31
CA ILE A 367 -7.83 6.56 3.43
C ILE A 367 -8.38 5.81 2.20
N LYS A 368 -9.28 4.84 2.41
CA LYS A 368 -9.93 4.11 1.30
C LYS A 368 -10.62 5.07 0.33
N TYR A 369 -11.38 6.03 0.84
CA TYR A 369 -12.06 7.04 0.05
C TYR A 369 -11.10 7.88 -0.79
N PHE A 370 -10.03 8.41 -0.20
CA PHE A 370 -9.05 9.21 -0.96
C PHE A 370 -8.28 8.38 -2.01
N ASN A 371 -8.05 7.09 -1.76
CA ASN A 371 -7.50 6.20 -2.78
C ASN A 371 -8.43 6.06 -4.01
N LEU A 372 -9.76 5.97 -3.79
CA LEU A 372 -10.72 5.95 -4.90
C LEU A 372 -10.82 7.31 -5.60
N ILE A 373 -10.80 8.41 -4.84
CA ILE A 373 -10.75 9.77 -5.40
C ILE A 373 -9.52 9.93 -6.28
N LYS A 374 -8.36 9.38 -5.87
CA LYS A 374 -7.13 9.45 -6.68
C LYS A 374 -7.28 8.72 -8.01
N LYS A 375 -7.84 7.50 -8.01
CA LYS A 375 -8.15 6.79 -9.27
C LYS A 375 -9.05 7.62 -10.18
N ARG A 376 -10.09 8.25 -9.62
CA ARG A 376 -11.00 9.09 -10.43
C ARG A 376 -10.33 10.38 -10.92
N GLN A 377 -9.47 10.99 -10.10
CA GLN A 377 -8.66 12.15 -10.46
C GLN A 377 -7.76 11.84 -11.68
N ASP A 378 -7.24 10.61 -11.76
CA ASP A 378 -6.45 10.12 -12.89
C ASP A 378 -7.33 9.72 -14.10
N LYS A 379 -8.59 10.19 -14.16
CA LYS A 379 -9.57 10.01 -15.25
C LYS A 379 -10.14 8.61 -15.43
N MET A 380 -9.82 7.64 -14.56
CA MET A 380 -10.46 6.32 -14.62
C MET A 380 -11.99 6.45 -14.50
N PRO A 381 -12.79 5.81 -15.38
CA PRO A 381 -14.25 5.84 -15.31
C PRO A 381 -14.79 5.46 -13.93
N VAL A 382 -15.72 6.25 -13.40
CA VAL A 382 -16.31 5.99 -12.08
C VAL A 382 -16.95 4.60 -12.00
N ARG A 383 -17.53 4.11 -13.10
CA ARG A 383 -18.15 2.77 -13.17
C ARG A 383 -17.13 1.64 -13.00
N TYR A 384 -15.92 1.76 -13.54
CA TYR A 384 -14.85 0.78 -13.27
C TYR A 384 -14.37 0.84 -11.82
N ILE A 385 -14.30 2.03 -11.23
CA ILE A 385 -13.94 2.19 -9.81
C ILE A 385 -15.02 1.56 -8.91
N LEU A 386 -16.30 1.73 -9.26
CA LEU A 386 -17.43 1.12 -8.56
C LEU A 386 -17.56 -0.39 -8.86
N GLY A 387 -17.13 -0.83 -10.03
CA GLY A 387 -17.28 -2.21 -10.52
C GLY A 387 -18.70 -2.55 -10.94
N GLU A 388 -19.57 -1.55 -11.11
CA GLU A 388 -20.97 -1.74 -11.43
C GLU A 388 -21.53 -0.61 -12.32
N CYS A 389 -22.49 -0.96 -13.17
CA CYS A 389 -23.23 -0.07 -14.04
C CYS A 389 -24.70 -0.48 -14.07
N ASP A 390 -25.60 0.49 -13.91
CA ASP A 390 -27.03 0.30 -14.17
C ASP A 390 -27.27 0.33 -15.68
N PHE A 391 -28.07 -0.60 -16.19
CA PHE A 391 -28.52 -0.67 -17.58
C PHE A 391 -29.86 -1.41 -17.65
N MET A 392 -30.86 -0.83 -18.30
CA MET A 392 -32.23 -1.35 -18.34
C MET A 392 -32.81 -1.61 -16.93
N GLY A 393 -32.40 -0.83 -15.92
CA GLY A 393 -32.80 -1.03 -14.52
C GLY A 393 -32.24 -2.31 -13.87
N LEU A 394 -31.19 -2.90 -14.45
CA LEU A 394 -30.45 -4.04 -13.92
C LEU A 394 -29.01 -3.62 -13.59
N ASP A 395 -28.46 -4.17 -12.51
CA ASP A 395 -27.06 -3.92 -12.13
C ASP A 395 -26.11 -4.90 -12.80
N PHE A 396 -25.25 -4.39 -13.68
CA PHE A 396 -24.18 -5.14 -14.33
C PHE A 396 -22.84 -4.90 -13.66
N TYR A 397 -22.09 -5.97 -13.41
CA TYR A 397 -20.66 -5.88 -13.11
C TYR A 397 -19.89 -5.42 -14.35
N VAL A 398 -18.95 -4.50 -14.17
CA VAL A 398 -18.05 -4.00 -15.21
C VAL A 398 -16.63 -3.88 -14.67
N GLU A 399 -15.64 -4.08 -15.51
CA GLU A 399 -14.23 -3.86 -15.21
C GLU A 399 -13.48 -3.39 -16.47
N GLU A 400 -12.24 -2.91 -16.29
CA GLU A 400 -11.39 -2.50 -17.41
C GLU A 400 -11.23 -3.65 -18.43
N GLY A 401 -11.45 -3.35 -19.71
CA GLY A 401 -11.46 -4.34 -20.79
C GLY A 401 -12.84 -4.74 -21.31
N VAL A 402 -13.93 -4.18 -20.78
CA VAL A 402 -15.27 -4.22 -21.40
C VAL A 402 -15.84 -2.81 -21.59
N LEU A 403 -16.60 -2.58 -22.66
CA LEU A 403 -17.35 -1.34 -22.83
C LEU A 403 -18.33 -1.16 -21.68
N ILE A 404 -18.34 0.02 -21.04
CA ILE A 404 -19.35 0.34 -20.02
C ILE A 404 -20.69 0.56 -20.75
N PRO A 405 -21.78 -0.16 -20.39
CA PRO A 405 -23.08 0.00 -21.04
C PRO A 405 -23.54 1.45 -21.12
N ARG A 406 -24.06 1.86 -22.28
CA ARG A 406 -24.53 3.23 -22.54
C ARG A 406 -26.05 3.26 -22.51
N SER A 407 -26.63 4.36 -22.02
CA SER A 407 -28.08 4.57 -22.04
C SER A 407 -28.66 4.54 -23.46
N ASP A 408 -27.89 4.99 -24.46
CA ASP A 408 -28.35 5.00 -25.85
C ASP A 408 -28.54 3.58 -26.40
N THR A 409 -27.80 2.60 -25.87
CA THR A 409 -27.93 1.17 -26.20
C THR A 409 -29.25 0.58 -25.69
N GLU A 410 -29.92 1.20 -24.71
CA GLU A 410 -31.24 0.75 -24.24
C GLU A 410 -32.29 0.83 -25.36
N VAL A 411 -32.15 1.79 -26.29
CA VAL A 411 -33.04 1.93 -27.46
C VAL A 411 -32.98 0.66 -28.32
N LEU A 412 -31.80 0.06 -28.50
CA LEU A 412 -31.66 -1.20 -29.23
C LEU A 412 -32.43 -2.33 -28.53
N VAL A 413 -32.26 -2.46 -27.22
CA VAL A 413 -32.96 -3.48 -26.42
C VAL A 413 -34.48 -3.29 -26.52
N GLU A 414 -34.96 -2.05 -26.37
CA GLU A 414 -36.40 -1.72 -26.47
C GLU A 414 -36.98 -2.07 -27.84
N GLU A 415 -36.29 -1.74 -28.94
CA GLU A 415 -36.74 -2.07 -30.28
C GLU A 415 -36.75 -3.59 -30.52
N VAL A 416 -35.72 -4.32 -30.06
CA VAL A 416 -35.70 -5.78 -30.17
C VAL A 416 -36.80 -6.43 -29.32
N LEU A 417 -37.12 -5.90 -28.14
CA LEU A 417 -38.22 -6.39 -27.31
C LEU A 417 -39.59 -6.25 -28.00
N LYS A 418 -39.79 -5.27 -28.88
CA LYS A 418 -41.02 -5.14 -29.69
C LYS A 418 -41.15 -6.26 -30.74
N LEU A 419 -40.02 -6.82 -31.18
CA LEU A 419 -39.96 -7.93 -32.14
C LEU A 419 -40.17 -9.30 -31.50
N ILE A 420 -39.98 -9.42 -30.18
CA ILE A 420 -40.10 -10.67 -29.42
C ILE A 420 -41.45 -10.72 -28.70
N PRO A 421 -42.43 -11.53 -29.16
CA PRO A 421 -43.68 -11.71 -28.45
C PRO A 421 -43.46 -12.37 -27.09
N ILE A 422 -44.28 -11.99 -26.12
CA ILE A 422 -44.36 -12.68 -24.83
C ILE A 422 -44.78 -14.15 -25.09
N ASN A 423 -44.16 -15.11 -24.40
CA ASN A 423 -44.41 -16.55 -24.51
C ASN A 423 -43.93 -17.23 -25.81
N LYS A 424 -43.04 -16.60 -26.59
CA LYS A 424 -42.46 -17.23 -27.78
C LYS A 424 -41.03 -17.68 -27.51
N LYS A 425 -40.79 -18.98 -27.70
CA LYS A 425 -39.44 -19.55 -27.68
C LYS A 425 -38.68 -19.12 -28.92
N LEU A 426 -37.59 -18.38 -28.73
CA LEU A 426 -36.70 -17.91 -29.79
C LEU A 426 -35.25 -18.14 -29.36
N GLU A 427 -34.40 -18.42 -30.34
CA GLU A 427 -32.94 -18.40 -30.19
C GLU A 427 -32.45 -17.02 -30.59
N VAL A 428 -31.76 -16.33 -29.69
CA VAL A 428 -31.23 -14.97 -29.87
C VAL A 428 -29.73 -15.00 -29.69
N CYS A 429 -29.01 -14.19 -30.48
CA CYS A 429 -27.57 -14.00 -30.34
C CYS A 429 -27.30 -12.52 -30.05
N ASP A 430 -26.58 -12.24 -28.97
CA ASP A 430 -25.95 -10.95 -28.71
C ASP A 430 -24.48 -11.02 -29.12
N LEU A 431 -24.13 -10.33 -30.20
CA LEU A 431 -22.82 -10.37 -30.83
C LEU A 431 -22.00 -9.14 -30.43
N CYS A 432 -20.72 -9.34 -30.11
CA CYS A 432 -19.87 -8.33 -29.46
C CYS A 432 -20.42 -7.98 -28.07
N SER A 433 -20.83 -9.01 -27.32
CA SER A 433 -21.60 -8.88 -26.08
C SER A 433 -20.92 -8.02 -24.99
N GLY A 434 -19.58 -7.94 -24.96
CA GLY A 434 -18.87 -7.11 -23.98
C GLY A 434 -19.18 -7.50 -22.53
N SER A 435 -20.07 -6.74 -21.87
CA SER A 435 -20.55 -7.05 -20.51
C SER A 435 -21.78 -7.97 -20.48
N GLY A 436 -22.35 -8.30 -21.64
CA GLY A 436 -23.60 -9.04 -21.83
C GLY A 436 -24.85 -8.18 -21.65
N ALA A 437 -24.71 -6.85 -21.67
CA ALA A 437 -25.78 -5.92 -21.28
C ALA A 437 -27.05 -6.10 -22.11
N ILE A 438 -26.93 -6.27 -23.43
CA ILE A 438 -28.07 -6.36 -24.34
C ILE A 438 -28.75 -7.72 -24.16
N GLY A 439 -28.02 -8.82 -24.37
CA GLY A 439 -28.57 -10.17 -24.35
C GLY A 439 -29.16 -10.58 -22.99
N ILE A 440 -28.49 -10.28 -21.89
CA ILE A 440 -29.02 -10.50 -20.52
C ILE A 440 -30.30 -9.71 -20.29
N SER A 441 -30.36 -8.44 -20.73
CA SER A 441 -31.57 -7.62 -20.59
C SER A 441 -32.73 -8.21 -21.40
N LEU A 442 -32.48 -8.63 -22.63
CA LEU A 442 -33.48 -9.31 -23.46
C LEU A 442 -33.99 -10.59 -22.80
N ALA A 443 -33.08 -11.41 -22.28
CA ALA A 443 -33.44 -12.62 -21.55
C ALA A 443 -34.31 -12.24 -20.34
N HIS A 444 -33.87 -11.30 -19.49
CA HIS A 444 -34.58 -10.87 -18.30
C HIS A 444 -36.06 -10.53 -18.60
N TYR A 445 -36.31 -9.72 -19.63
CA TYR A 445 -37.66 -9.29 -20.00
C TYR A 445 -38.44 -10.28 -20.87
N ARG A 446 -37.81 -11.34 -21.38
CA ARG A 446 -38.46 -12.39 -22.17
C ARG A 446 -38.05 -13.78 -21.64
N PRO A 447 -38.81 -14.35 -20.69
CA PRO A 447 -38.45 -15.60 -20.02
C PRO A 447 -38.24 -16.81 -20.95
N ASP A 448 -38.91 -16.84 -22.10
CA ASP A 448 -38.92 -17.99 -23.01
C ASP A 448 -37.81 -18.00 -24.08
N ILE A 449 -37.01 -16.94 -24.19
CA ILE A 449 -35.89 -16.93 -25.14
C ILE A 449 -34.65 -17.58 -24.55
N LYS A 450 -33.83 -18.13 -25.44
CA LYS A 450 -32.44 -18.50 -25.17
C LYS A 450 -31.51 -17.50 -25.84
N VAL A 451 -30.46 -17.10 -25.14
CA VAL A 451 -29.51 -16.10 -25.62
C VAL A 451 -28.11 -16.70 -25.62
N ASP A 452 -27.41 -16.55 -26.74
CA ASP A 452 -25.97 -16.75 -26.80
C ASP A 452 -25.28 -15.38 -26.84
N GLU A 453 -24.45 -15.14 -25.84
CA GLU A 453 -23.55 -14.01 -25.73
C GLU A 453 -22.24 -14.36 -26.42
N ILE A 454 -21.86 -13.61 -27.46
CA ILE A 454 -20.67 -13.92 -28.27
C ILE A 454 -19.68 -12.78 -28.19
N ASP A 455 -18.44 -13.11 -27.82
CA ASP A 455 -17.31 -12.19 -27.84
C ASP A 455 -15.99 -12.95 -28.03
N LEU A 456 -14.94 -12.25 -28.46
CA LEU A 456 -13.64 -12.83 -28.75
C LEU A 456 -12.71 -12.83 -27.53
N TYR A 457 -12.85 -11.82 -26.67
CA TYR A 457 -11.83 -11.51 -25.66
C TYR A 457 -12.08 -12.18 -24.30
N PRO A 458 -11.01 -12.52 -23.53
CA PRO A 458 -11.16 -13.16 -22.22
C PRO A 458 -11.87 -12.30 -21.16
N VAL A 459 -11.75 -10.97 -21.22
CA VAL A 459 -12.37 -10.07 -20.23
C VAL A 459 -13.91 -10.03 -20.41
N PRO A 460 -14.46 -9.80 -21.62
CA PRO A 460 -15.87 -10.03 -21.91
C PRO A 460 -16.40 -11.38 -21.43
N GLU A 461 -15.69 -12.48 -21.72
CA GLU A 461 -16.08 -13.82 -21.25
C GLU A 461 -16.28 -13.87 -19.73
N LYS A 462 -15.31 -13.36 -18.98
CA LYS A 462 -15.36 -13.32 -17.51
C LYS A 462 -16.50 -12.43 -17.00
N VAL A 463 -16.64 -11.23 -17.56
CA VAL A 463 -17.64 -10.24 -17.13
C VAL A 463 -19.05 -10.72 -17.44
N THR A 464 -19.31 -11.15 -18.67
CA THR A 464 -20.63 -11.65 -19.09
C THR A 464 -21.05 -12.85 -18.26
N LYS A 465 -20.17 -13.84 -18.05
CA LYS A 465 -20.48 -14.99 -17.17
C LYS A 465 -20.86 -14.57 -15.75
N LYS A 466 -20.17 -13.57 -15.19
CA LYS A 466 -20.50 -13.02 -13.86
C LYS A 466 -21.86 -12.32 -13.86
N ASN A 467 -22.21 -11.62 -14.94
CA ASN A 467 -23.50 -10.95 -15.09
C ASN A 467 -24.67 -11.92 -15.33
N ILE A 468 -24.44 -13.02 -16.05
CA ILE A 468 -25.41 -14.12 -16.20
C ILE A 468 -25.79 -14.67 -14.82
N ILE A 469 -24.79 -15.00 -13.99
CA ILE A 469 -24.99 -15.52 -12.63
C ILE A 469 -25.69 -14.47 -11.75
N ARG A 470 -25.22 -13.21 -11.80
CA ARG A 470 -25.81 -12.10 -11.01
C ARG A 470 -27.31 -11.92 -11.30
N ASN A 471 -27.74 -12.19 -12.53
CA ASN A 471 -29.13 -12.07 -12.96
C ASN A 471 -29.93 -13.39 -12.89
N ASN A 472 -29.33 -14.50 -12.44
CA ASN A 472 -29.94 -15.84 -12.34
C ASN A 472 -30.47 -16.36 -13.70
N LEU A 473 -29.60 -16.35 -14.72
CA LEU A 473 -29.97 -16.67 -16.10
C LEU A 473 -29.15 -17.83 -16.71
N GLU A 474 -28.41 -18.58 -15.90
CA GLU A 474 -27.50 -19.66 -16.34
C GLU A 474 -28.17 -20.74 -17.18
N ASP A 475 -29.47 -20.99 -16.96
CA ASP A 475 -30.23 -22.03 -17.66
C ASP A 475 -30.56 -21.68 -19.12
N ARG A 476 -30.42 -20.40 -19.50
CA ARG A 476 -30.92 -19.89 -20.79
C ARG A 476 -30.05 -18.84 -21.46
N VAL A 477 -29.02 -18.34 -20.78
CA VAL A 477 -28.01 -17.45 -21.36
C VAL A 477 -26.66 -18.15 -21.28
N SER A 478 -25.99 -18.28 -22.42
CA SER A 478 -24.69 -18.95 -22.52
C SER A 478 -23.67 -18.07 -23.23
N PHE A 479 -22.39 -18.20 -22.87
CA PHE A 479 -21.31 -17.45 -23.50
C PHE A 479 -20.55 -18.34 -24.50
N ILE A 480 -20.29 -17.81 -25.70
CA ILE A 480 -19.50 -18.45 -26.75
C ILE A 480 -18.31 -17.56 -27.09
N LYS A 481 -17.10 -18.10 -26.92
CA LYS A 481 -15.88 -17.43 -27.35
C LYS A 481 -15.67 -17.63 -28.85
N SER A 482 -15.81 -16.57 -29.65
CA SER A 482 -15.74 -16.64 -31.11
C SER A 482 -15.29 -15.31 -31.71
N ASP A 483 -14.59 -15.34 -32.85
CA ASP A 483 -14.45 -14.15 -33.70
C ASP A 483 -15.75 -14.02 -34.50
N LEU A 484 -16.55 -13.02 -34.12
CA LEU A 484 -17.92 -12.84 -34.62
C LEU A 484 -18.68 -14.19 -34.65
N LEU A 485 -19.28 -14.56 -35.77
CA LEU A 485 -20.12 -15.76 -35.89
C LEU A 485 -19.37 -17.02 -36.36
N ASP A 486 -18.04 -17.02 -36.39
CA ASP A 486 -17.23 -18.13 -36.94
C ASP A 486 -17.54 -19.49 -36.29
N GLU A 487 -17.56 -19.58 -34.96
CA GLU A 487 -17.86 -20.84 -34.26
C GLU A 487 -19.32 -21.28 -34.46
N VAL A 488 -20.24 -20.32 -34.55
CA VAL A 488 -21.67 -20.58 -34.83
C VAL A 488 -21.84 -21.22 -36.21
N ILE A 489 -21.15 -20.68 -37.23
CA ILE A 489 -21.15 -21.22 -38.60
C ILE A 489 -20.60 -22.65 -38.61
N LYS A 490 -19.49 -22.91 -37.90
CA LYS A 490 -18.88 -24.25 -37.82
C LYS A 490 -19.83 -25.31 -37.28
N VAL A 491 -20.65 -24.97 -36.29
CA VAL A 491 -21.65 -25.88 -35.71
C VAL A 491 -23.02 -25.81 -36.40
N ASN A 492 -23.16 -24.98 -37.45
CA ASN A 492 -24.39 -24.73 -38.21
C ASN A 492 -25.59 -24.38 -37.29
N LYS A 493 -25.33 -23.63 -36.22
CA LYS A 493 -26.39 -23.11 -35.34
C LYS A 493 -27.04 -21.89 -36.01
N ARG A 494 -28.36 -21.72 -35.81
CA ARG A 494 -29.11 -20.59 -36.37
C ARG A 494 -29.97 -19.89 -35.34
N TYR A 495 -30.17 -18.60 -35.54
CA TYR A 495 -30.89 -17.70 -34.64
C TYR A 495 -32.14 -17.10 -35.30
N ASN A 496 -33.14 -16.79 -34.47
CA ASN A 496 -34.28 -15.99 -34.88
C ASN A 496 -33.93 -14.51 -34.93
N ILE A 497 -33.04 -14.05 -34.03
CA ILE A 497 -32.62 -12.66 -33.92
C ILE A 497 -31.12 -12.64 -33.64
N ILE A 498 -30.37 -11.83 -34.39
CA ILE A 498 -29.01 -11.43 -34.06
C ILE A 498 -29.07 -9.95 -33.72
N VAL A 499 -28.60 -9.59 -32.53
CA VAL A 499 -28.46 -8.21 -32.06
C VAL A 499 -26.98 -7.92 -31.81
N SER A 500 -26.53 -6.71 -32.08
CA SER A 500 -25.14 -6.33 -31.84
C SER A 500 -25.00 -4.83 -31.62
N ASN A 501 -24.15 -4.46 -30.67
CA ASN A 501 -23.50 -3.15 -30.62
C ASN A 501 -22.03 -3.33 -31.00
N PRO A 502 -21.70 -3.42 -32.30
CA PRO A 502 -20.33 -3.65 -32.73
C PRO A 502 -19.48 -2.38 -32.63
N PRO A 503 -18.15 -2.49 -32.63
CA PRO A 503 -17.28 -1.32 -32.73
C PRO A 503 -17.55 -0.54 -34.03
N TYR A 504 -17.83 0.76 -33.90
CA TYR A 504 -18.27 1.59 -35.03
C TYR A 504 -17.55 2.94 -35.17
N ILE A 505 -16.68 3.29 -34.23
CA ILE A 505 -15.97 4.58 -34.24
C ILE A 505 -14.81 4.51 -35.23
N LYS A 506 -14.66 5.55 -36.06
CA LYS A 506 -13.51 5.63 -36.98
C LYS A 506 -12.22 5.77 -36.20
N GLU A 507 -11.16 5.12 -36.65
CA GLU A 507 -9.90 5.07 -35.91
C GLU A 507 -9.28 6.47 -35.68
N GLU A 508 -9.47 7.40 -36.62
CA GLU A 508 -9.03 8.80 -36.48
C GLU A 508 -9.80 9.61 -35.43
N GLU A 509 -11.04 9.22 -35.13
CA GLU A 509 -11.91 9.92 -34.17
C GLU A 509 -11.62 9.48 -32.72
N ILE A 510 -10.99 8.33 -32.50
CA ILE A 510 -10.74 7.77 -31.15
C ILE A 510 -9.90 8.71 -30.28
N GLU A 511 -8.88 9.34 -30.86
CA GLU A 511 -8.00 10.25 -30.11
C GLU A 511 -8.71 11.56 -29.67
N THR A 512 -9.87 11.85 -30.28
CA THR A 512 -10.71 13.02 -29.94
C THR A 512 -11.73 12.74 -28.84
N LEU A 513 -11.89 11.47 -28.44
CA LEU A 513 -12.81 11.08 -27.36
C LEU A 513 -12.33 11.60 -26.01
N MET A 514 -13.26 11.61 -25.05
CA MET A 514 -12.96 11.95 -23.65
C MET A 514 -11.88 11.02 -23.08
N GLU A 515 -11.03 11.55 -22.20
CA GLU A 515 -9.91 10.82 -21.59
C GLU A 515 -10.35 9.52 -20.90
N ASP A 516 -11.50 9.54 -20.23
CA ASP A 516 -12.05 8.36 -19.57
C ASP A 516 -12.49 7.26 -20.55
N VAL A 517 -12.79 7.59 -21.80
CA VAL A 517 -13.10 6.63 -22.86
C VAL A 517 -11.82 6.17 -23.56
N LYS A 518 -11.03 7.10 -24.11
CA LYS A 518 -9.88 6.74 -24.96
C LYS A 518 -8.74 6.05 -24.19
N ASP A 519 -8.53 6.40 -22.92
CA ASP A 519 -7.40 5.92 -22.14
C ASP A 519 -7.72 4.62 -21.36
N TYR A 520 -9.00 4.34 -21.12
CA TYR A 520 -9.43 3.23 -20.24
C TYR A 520 -10.36 2.21 -20.90
N GLU A 521 -11.24 2.61 -21.83
CA GLU A 521 -12.10 1.63 -22.50
C GLU A 521 -11.32 0.91 -23.61
N PRO A 522 -11.58 -0.39 -23.84
CA PRO A 522 -10.79 -1.17 -24.77
C PRO A 522 -10.97 -0.65 -26.21
N LYS A 523 -9.85 -0.29 -26.87
CA LYS A 523 -9.86 0.10 -28.30
C LYS A 523 -10.55 -0.93 -29.20
N THR A 524 -10.51 -2.20 -28.82
CA THR A 524 -11.17 -3.32 -29.52
C THR A 524 -12.70 -3.27 -29.45
N ALA A 525 -13.29 -2.55 -28.49
CA ALA A 525 -14.74 -2.31 -28.42
C ALA A 525 -15.16 -0.99 -29.09
N LEU A 526 -14.20 -0.10 -29.41
CA LEU A 526 -14.48 1.22 -29.97
C LEU A 526 -14.24 1.28 -31.49
N SER A 527 -13.09 0.78 -31.95
CA SER A 527 -12.62 0.96 -33.32
C SER A 527 -13.38 0.09 -34.33
N GLY A 528 -14.12 0.74 -35.23
CA GLY A 528 -14.77 0.13 -36.39
C GLY A 528 -13.93 0.12 -37.66
N GLY A 529 -12.63 0.47 -37.57
CA GLY A 529 -11.70 0.63 -38.70
C GLY A 529 -11.76 2.03 -39.33
N ASP A 530 -11.20 2.18 -40.54
CA ASP A 530 -11.04 3.47 -41.23
C ASP A 530 -12.37 4.22 -41.44
N ASP A 531 -13.43 3.49 -41.85
CA ASP A 531 -14.74 4.06 -42.14
C ASP A 531 -15.79 3.77 -41.05
N GLY A 532 -15.40 3.05 -40.00
CA GLY A 532 -16.30 2.63 -38.92
C GLY A 532 -17.26 1.49 -39.32
N LEU A 533 -17.18 0.95 -40.54
CA LEU A 533 -18.16 0.01 -41.08
C LEU A 533 -17.65 -1.42 -41.26
N VAL A 534 -16.42 -1.72 -40.84
CA VAL A 534 -15.78 -3.03 -41.04
C VAL A 534 -16.58 -4.16 -40.40
N PHE A 535 -17.05 -3.98 -39.17
CA PHE A 535 -17.78 -5.01 -38.44
C PHE A 535 -19.19 -5.23 -39.02
N TYR A 536 -19.92 -4.17 -39.36
CA TYR A 536 -21.23 -4.31 -40.00
C TYR A 536 -21.14 -5.16 -41.27
N ARG A 537 -20.17 -4.91 -42.15
CA ARG A 537 -19.97 -5.70 -43.38
C ARG A 537 -19.73 -7.18 -43.09
N LYS A 538 -18.86 -7.50 -42.14
CA LYS A 538 -18.56 -8.89 -41.76
C LYS A 538 -19.77 -9.58 -41.14
N ILE A 539 -20.46 -8.92 -40.21
CA ILE A 539 -21.62 -9.49 -39.52
C ILE A 539 -22.75 -9.72 -40.50
N VAL A 540 -23.04 -8.77 -41.40
CA VAL A 540 -24.07 -8.92 -42.43
C VAL A 540 -23.78 -10.12 -43.33
N GLU A 541 -22.53 -10.32 -43.75
CA GLU A 541 -22.16 -11.50 -44.55
C GLU A 541 -22.37 -12.81 -43.78
N GLN A 542 -21.80 -12.92 -42.58
CA GLN A 542 -21.90 -14.12 -41.75
C GLN A 542 -23.33 -14.42 -41.27
N SER A 543 -24.15 -13.38 -41.09
CA SER A 543 -25.54 -13.51 -40.66
C SER A 543 -26.40 -14.28 -41.68
N LYS A 544 -26.04 -14.27 -42.97
CA LYS A 544 -26.74 -15.06 -44.01
C LYS A 544 -26.68 -16.56 -43.75
N GLU A 545 -25.61 -17.01 -43.09
CA GLU A 545 -25.38 -18.43 -42.76
C GLU A 545 -25.93 -18.82 -41.38
N THR A 546 -26.33 -17.85 -40.55
CA THR A 546 -26.69 -18.08 -39.15
C THR A 546 -28.06 -17.53 -38.78
N LEU A 547 -28.70 -16.72 -39.62
CA LEU A 547 -30.10 -16.35 -39.45
C LEU A 547 -31.02 -17.42 -40.05
N LEU A 548 -32.15 -17.64 -39.40
CA LEU A 548 -33.29 -18.33 -39.99
C LEU A 548 -33.97 -17.43 -41.02
N GLU A 549 -34.66 -18.03 -42.00
CA GLU A 549 -35.53 -17.30 -42.90
C GLU A 549 -36.57 -16.49 -42.12
N GLY A 550 -36.69 -15.20 -42.45
CA GLY A 550 -37.53 -14.26 -41.72
C GLY A 550 -36.99 -13.85 -40.34
N GLY A 551 -35.76 -14.23 -39.98
CA GLY A 551 -35.05 -13.76 -38.80
C GLY A 551 -34.67 -12.28 -38.89
N MET A 552 -34.31 -11.68 -37.76
CA MET A 552 -34.02 -10.25 -37.65
C MET A 552 -32.53 -10.01 -37.36
N LEU A 553 -31.95 -9.02 -38.02
CA LEU A 553 -30.64 -8.46 -37.69
C LEU A 553 -30.83 -7.04 -37.18
N CYS A 554 -30.31 -6.75 -36.00
CA CYS A 554 -30.50 -5.48 -35.30
C CYS A 554 -29.15 -4.93 -34.82
N PHE A 555 -28.83 -3.70 -35.19
CA PHE A 555 -27.57 -3.04 -34.87
C PHE A 555 -27.78 -1.75 -34.09
N GLU A 556 -26.93 -1.48 -33.10
CA GLU A 556 -26.58 -0.10 -32.74
C GLU A 556 -25.62 0.48 -33.78
N ILE A 557 -25.78 1.77 -34.06
CA ILE A 557 -24.97 2.52 -35.03
C ILE A 557 -24.50 3.87 -34.46
N GLY A 558 -23.44 4.39 -35.06
CA GLY A 558 -23.10 5.81 -34.95
C GLY A 558 -24.19 6.70 -35.58
N TYR A 559 -24.31 7.93 -35.07
CA TYR A 559 -25.40 8.85 -35.45
C TYR A 559 -25.41 9.26 -36.93
N ASP A 560 -24.28 9.10 -37.63
CA ASP A 560 -24.08 9.43 -39.04
C ASP A 560 -24.09 8.19 -39.96
N GLN A 561 -24.27 6.98 -39.41
CA GLN A 561 -24.13 5.71 -40.14
C GLN A 561 -25.46 5.10 -40.61
N GLY A 562 -26.60 5.72 -40.27
CA GLY A 562 -27.95 5.20 -40.55
C GLY A 562 -28.18 4.77 -42.00
N GLU A 563 -27.91 5.67 -42.94
CA GLU A 563 -28.14 5.41 -44.36
C GLU A 563 -27.15 4.37 -44.92
N SER A 564 -25.88 4.43 -44.50
CA SER A 564 -24.85 3.48 -44.95
C SER A 564 -25.15 2.05 -44.51
N VAL A 565 -25.53 1.85 -43.25
CA VAL A 565 -25.86 0.52 -42.71
C VAL A 565 -27.19 0.01 -43.27
N LYS A 566 -28.17 0.90 -43.48
CA LYS A 566 -29.42 0.56 -44.16
C LYS A 566 -29.17 0.02 -45.57
N ASN A 567 -28.41 0.76 -46.39
CA ASN A 567 -28.08 0.34 -47.76
C ASN A 567 -27.32 -0.98 -47.77
N LEU A 568 -26.38 -1.17 -46.84
CA LEU A 568 -25.67 -2.43 -46.66
C LEU A 568 -26.62 -3.62 -46.41
N LEU A 569 -27.65 -3.45 -45.57
CA LEU A 569 -28.64 -4.49 -45.33
C LEU A 569 -29.49 -4.78 -46.57
N GLU A 570 -30.01 -3.74 -47.24
CA GLU A 570 -30.85 -3.88 -48.44
C GLU A 570 -30.11 -4.59 -49.59
N GLU A 571 -28.81 -4.30 -49.78
CA GLU A 571 -27.95 -4.97 -50.76
C GLU A 571 -27.69 -6.45 -50.44
N ASN A 572 -27.89 -6.86 -49.18
CA ASN A 572 -27.53 -8.19 -48.68
C ASN A 572 -28.74 -9.07 -48.32
N ARG A 573 -29.86 -8.87 -49.03
CA ARG A 573 -31.11 -9.65 -48.90
C ARG A 573 -31.90 -9.40 -47.61
N PHE A 574 -31.73 -8.25 -46.97
CA PHE A 574 -32.63 -7.83 -45.90
C PHE A 574 -33.75 -6.95 -46.45
N VAL A 575 -34.96 -7.18 -45.96
CA VAL A 575 -36.18 -6.44 -46.30
C VAL A 575 -36.74 -5.76 -45.05
N ASP A 576 -37.68 -4.84 -45.24
CA ASP A 576 -38.30 -4.06 -44.17
C ASP A 576 -37.27 -3.34 -43.28
N VAL A 577 -36.17 -2.84 -43.89
CA VAL A 577 -35.08 -2.18 -43.17
C VAL A 577 -35.55 -0.83 -42.62
N LYS A 578 -35.32 -0.61 -41.32
CA LYS A 578 -35.72 0.60 -40.61
C LYS A 578 -34.54 1.19 -39.88
N VAL A 579 -34.46 2.52 -39.89
CA VAL A 579 -33.57 3.31 -39.04
C VAL A 579 -34.43 3.95 -37.96
N VAL A 580 -34.09 3.65 -36.71
CA VAL A 580 -34.77 4.16 -35.51
C VAL A 580 -33.86 5.17 -34.83
N LYS A 581 -34.48 6.25 -34.36
CA LYS A 581 -33.82 7.35 -33.69
C LYS A 581 -33.86 7.19 -32.17
N ASP A 582 -32.80 7.63 -31.50
CA ASP A 582 -32.77 7.75 -30.05
C ASP A 582 -33.64 8.92 -29.54
N LEU A 583 -33.68 9.09 -28.22
CA LEU A 583 -34.44 10.15 -27.57
C LEU A 583 -33.93 11.56 -27.90
N ALA A 584 -32.68 11.70 -28.37
CA ALA A 584 -32.11 12.95 -28.85
C ALA A 584 -32.45 13.22 -30.34
N GLY A 585 -33.12 12.29 -31.02
CA GLY A 585 -33.54 12.41 -32.42
C GLY A 585 -32.44 12.07 -33.43
N LEU A 586 -31.35 11.46 -32.98
CA LEU A 586 -30.24 10.98 -33.79
C LEU A 586 -30.47 9.53 -34.21
N ASP A 587 -29.98 9.13 -35.39
CA ASP A 587 -30.08 7.73 -35.83
C ASP A 587 -29.26 6.85 -34.88
N ARG A 588 -29.84 5.74 -34.40
CA ARG A 588 -29.18 4.92 -33.37
C ARG A 588 -29.29 3.44 -33.63
N VAL A 589 -30.39 2.99 -34.21
CA VAL A 589 -30.63 1.56 -34.43
C VAL A 589 -31.00 1.33 -35.89
N VAL A 590 -30.41 0.31 -36.49
CA VAL A 590 -30.84 -0.21 -37.80
C VAL A 590 -31.26 -1.65 -37.64
N LEU A 591 -32.47 -1.98 -38.12
CA LEU A 591 -33.03 -3.31 -38.05
C LEU A 591 -33.59 -3.75 -39.40
N GLY A 592 -33.33 -5.00 -39.78
CA GLY A 592 -33.76 -5.57 -41.05
C GLY A 592 -34.15 -7.05 -40.91
N LYS A 593 -35.07 -7.50 -41.75
CA LYS A 593 -35.56 -8.88 -41.78
C LYS A 593 -34.89 -9.66 -42.90
N PHE A 594 -34.31 -10.81 -42.61
CA PHE A 594 -33.69 -11.65 -43.63
C PHE A 594 -34.76 -12.24 -44.56
N ALA A 595 -34.66 -11.94 -45.86
CA ALA A 595 -35.65 -12.34 -46.85
C ALA A 595 -35.67 -13.87 -47.02
N CYS A 596 -36.89 -14.42 -47.05
CA CYS A 596 -37.16 -15.81 -47.43
C CYS A 596 -36.68 -16.08 -48.86
#